data_AF-A0AAJ1SVL5-F1
#
_entry.id   AF-A0AAJ1SVL5-F1
#
_cell.length_a   1.000
_cell.length_b   1.000
_cell.length_c   1.000
_cell.angle_alpha   90.00
_cell.angle_beta   90.00
_cell.angle_gamma   90.00
#
_symmetry.space_group_name_H-M   'P 1'
#
loop_
_entity.id
_entity.type
_entity.pdbx_description
1 polymer ?
#
loop_
_entity_poly.entity_id
_entity_poly.type
_entity_poly.pdbx_seq_one_letter_code
_entity_poly.pdbx_strand_id
1 'polypeptide(L)'
;MTNTPLPDHLIDGGHAHASETSLHAEDKGYHKNLKPRQIQMIAIGGAIGTGLFLGAGGRLNAAGPSLVIAYAVCGFFAFLILRALGELVL
;
A
#
# COMPACT_ATOMS: atom_id res chain seq x y z
N MET A 1 48.11 -13.09 33.90
CA MET A 1 47.27 -14.07 33.17
C MET A 1 45.84 -13.89 33.65
N THR A 2 44.84 -13.35 32.96
CA THR A 2 44.70 -12.75 31.62
C THR A 2 43.48 -11.81 31.66
N ASN A 3 43.67 -10.50 31.89
CA ASN A 3 42.66 -9.51 31.47
C ASN A 3 42.86 -9.30 29.97
N THR A 4 42.35 -10.23 29.17
CA THR A 4 42.22 -10.05 27.73
C THR A 4 41.12 -9.02 27.50
N PRO A 5 41.39 -7.88 26.83
CA PRO A 5 40.34 -7.02 26.34
C PRO A 5 39.40 -7.88 25.48
N LEU A 6 38.10 -7.83 25.78
CA LEU A 6 37.09 -8.39 24.89
C LEU A 6 37.29 -7.75 23.51
N PRO A 7 37.43 -8.55 22.44
CA PRO A 7 37.81 -8.02 21.15
C PRO A 7 36.69 -7.15 20.59
N ASP A 8 37.02 -5.92 20.17
CA ASP A 8 36.09 -4.86 19.76
C ASP A 8 35.19 -5.21 18.54
N HIS A 9 35.33 -6.40 17.96
CA HIS A 9 34.43 -6.92 16.93
C HIS A 9 33.12 -7.50 17.49
N LEU A 10 32.98 -7.64 18.82
CA LEU A 10 31.72 -8.05 19.45
C LEU A 10 30.80 -6.86 19.79
N ILE A 11 31.19 -5.64 19.42
CA ILE A 11 30.36 -4.44 19.53
C ILE A 11 30.24 -3.79 18.15
N ASP A 12 29.76 -4.54 17.16
CA ASP A 12 29.30 -3.96 15.90
C ASP A 12 27.86 -4.39 15.59
N GLY A 13 26.93 -3.45 15.85
CA GLY A 13 25.88 -3.09 14.88
C GLY A 13 24.83 -4.12 14.44
N GLY A 14 24.79 -5.33 15.01
CA GLY A 14 24.02 -6.49 14.51
C GLY A 14 22.49 -6.36 14.39
N HIS A 15 21.88 -5.21 14.66
CA HIS A 15 20.43 -5.02 14.57
C HIS A 15 19.95 -4.35 13.27
N ALA A 16 20.84 -3.81 12.43
CA ALA A 16 20.45 -3.17 11.17
C ALA A 16 20.46 -4.14 9.97
N HIS A 17 21.41 -5.09 9.93
CA HIS A 17 21.69 -5.90 8.73
C HIS A 17 20.86 -7.21 8.62
N ALA A 18 20.30 -7.68 9.74
CA ALA A 18 19.45 -8.87 9.77
C ALA A 18 18.08 -8.62 9.10
N SER A 19 17.55 -7.39 9.23
CA SER A 19 16.24 -7.01 8.70
C SER A 19 16.24 -6.91 7.16
N GLU A 20 17.28 -6.33 6.56
CA GLU A 20 17.38 -6.21 5.10
C GLU A 20 17.51 -7.56 4.39
N THR A 21 18.29 -8.47 4.99
CA THR A 21 18.48 -9.83 4.47
C THR A 21 17.19 -10.65 4.52
N SER A 22 16.36 -10.47 5.56
CA SER A 22 15.04 -11.10 5.66
C SER A 22 14.02 -10.55 4.65
N LEU A 23 14.03 -9.23 4.38
CA LEU A 23 13.13 -8.62 3.38
C LEU A 23 13.39 -9.17 1.97
N HIS A 24 14.66 -9.33 1.60
CA HIS A 24 15.04 -9.91 0.30
C HIS A 24 14.82 -11.43 0.20
N ALA A 25 14.64 -12.13 1.32
CA ALA A 25 14.36 -13.57 1.33
C ALA A 25 12.89 -13.87 0.97
N GLU A 26 11.94 -12.98 1.31
CA GLU A 26 10.52 -13.17 1.01
C GLU A 26 10.19 -13.02 -0.49
N ASP A 27 10.98 -12.23 -1.22
CA ASP A 27 10.82 -12.07 -2.68
C ASP A 27 11.34 -13.28 -3.48
N LYS A 28 12.18 -14.14 -2.89
CA LYS A 28 12.75 -15.35 -3.53
C LYS A 28 11.71 -16.46 -3.61
N GLY A 29 10.72 -16.29 -4.48
CA GLY A 29 9.64 -17.25 -4.70
C GLY A 29 8.30 -16.61 -5.04
N TYR A 30 8.21 -15.27 -5.01
CA TYR A 30 6.99 -14.57 -5.40
C TYR A 30 6.79 -14.61 -6.92
N HIS A 31 6.00 -15.57 -7.38
CA HIS A 31 5.60 -15.69 -8.77
C HIS A 31 4.53 -14.66 -9.11
N LYS A 32 4.94 -13.54 -9.73
CA LYS A 32 4.05 -12.50 -10.30
C LYS A 32 3.27 -13.04 -11.52
N ASN A 33 2.33 -13.96 -11.29
CA ASN A 33 1.52 -14.61 -12.32
C ASN A 33 0.16 -13.93 -12.56
N LEU A 34 -0.16 -12.86 -11.82
CA LEU A 34 -1.42 -12.15 -12.00
C LEU A 34 -1.38 -11.32 -13.28
N LYS A 35 -2.30 -11.64 -14.20
CA LYS A 35 -2.47 -10.87 -15.43
C LYS A 35 -2.93 -9.46 -15.07
N PRO A 36 -2.57 -8.43 -15.86
CA PRO A 36 -3.00 -7.05 -15.63
C PRO A 36 -4.52 -6.93 -15.43
N ARG A 37 -5.32 -7.74 -16.13
CA ARG A 37 -6.77 -7.82 -15.97
C ARG A 37 -7.20 -8.25 -14.56
N GLN A 38 -6.53 -9.22 -13.95
CA GLN A 38 -6.86 -9.69 -12.61
C GLN A 38 -6.54 -8.62 -11.56
N ILE A 39 -5.41 -7.94 -11.73
CA ILE A 39 -5.00 -6.84 -10.85
C ILE A 39 -6.01 -5.68 -10.94
N GLN A 40 -6.45 -5.32 -12.14
CA GLN A 40 -7.50 -4.31 -12.32
C GLN A 40 -8.84 -4.71 -11.69
N MET A 41 -9.26 -5.98 -11.82
CA MET A 41 -10.48 -6.46 -11.18
C MET A 41 -10.39 -6.42 -9.65
N ILE A 42 -9.23 -6.71 -9.07
CA ILE A 42 -8.98 -6.58 -7.62
C ILE A 42 -9.09 -5.11 -7.19
N ALA A 43 -8.48 -4.19 -7.95
CA ALA A 43 -8.56 -2.76 -7.66
C ALA A 43 -10.01 -2.22 -7.73
N ILE A 44 -10.75 -2.58 -8.77
CA ILE A 44 -12.16 -2.20 -8.93
C ILE A 44 -13.02 -2.80 -7.81
N GLY A 45 -12.80 -4.08 -7.48
CA GLY A 45 -13.53 -4.76 -6.40
C GLY A 45 -13.31 -4.10 -5.04
N GLY A 46 -12.07 -3.73 -4.71
CA GLY A 46 -11.73 -3.02 -3.48
C GLY A 46 -12.36 -1.63 -3.40
N ALA A 47 -12.28 -0.86 -4.50
CA ALA A 47 -12.84 0.49 -4.59
C ALA A 47 -14.38 0.50 -4.47
N ILE A 48 -15.06 -0.47 -5.09
CA ILE A 48 -16.52 -0.59 -4.99
C ILE A 48 -16.93 -1.09 -3.59
N GLY A 49 -16.28 -2.13 -3.07
CA GLY A 49 -16.67 -2.75 -1.79
C GLY A 49 -16.44 -1.85 -0.58
N THR A 50 -15.19 -1.45 -0.34
CA THR A 50 -14.84 -0.64 0.83
C THR A 50 -15.06 0.86 0.60
N GLY A 51 -14.81 1.36 -0.61
CA GLY A 51 -14.91 2.78 -0.92
C GLY A 51 -16.35 3.27 -1.11
N LEU A 52 -17.07 2.68 -2.07
CA LEU A 52 -18.46 3.07 -2.37
C LEU A 52 -19.46 2.43 -1.42
N PHE A 53 -19.42 1.12 -1.19
CA PHE A 53 -20.49 0.45 -0.45
C PHE A 53 -20.38 0.65 1.06
N LEU A 54 -19.24 0.30 1.67
CA LEU A 54 -19.02 0.52 3.09
C LEU A 54 -18.95 2.02 3.42
N GLY A 55 -18.30 2.81 2.55
CA GLY A 55 -18.15 4.26 2.75
C GLY A 55 -19.42 5.08 2.50
N ALA A 56 -20.19 4.80 1.44
CA ALA A 56 -21.38 5.58 1.10
C ALA A 56 -22.68 4.99 1.68
N GLY A 57 -22.71 3.71 2.09
CA GLY A 57 -23.94 3.01 2.49
C GLY A 57 -24.76 3.71 3.57
N GLY A 58 -24.14 4.07 4.70
CA GLY A 58 -24.83 4.82 5.76
C GLY A 58 -25.05 6.30 5.41
N ARG A 59 -24.15 6.87 4.59
CA ARG A 59 -24.18 8.28 4.22
C ARG A 59 -25.28 8.59 3.21
N LEU A 60 -25.65 7.63 2.36
CA LEU A 60 -26.68 7.83 1.34
C LEU A 60 -28.06 8.01 2.00
N ASN A 61 -28.32 7.28 3.09
CA ASN A 61 -29.56 7.42 3.85
C ASN A 61 -29.63 8.80 4.56
N ALA A 62 -28.51 9.28 5.11
CA ALA A 62 -28.46 10.55 5.85
C ALA A 62 -28.38 11.80 4.95
N ALA A 63 -27.59 11.78 3.88
CA ALA A 63 -27.36 12.92 2.98
C ALA A 63 -28.30 12.94 1.76
N GLY A 64 -28.99 11.83 1.49
CA GLY A 64 -29.89 11.70 0.35
C GLY A 64 -29.17 11.73 -1.01
N PRO A 65 -29.90 11.99 -2.12
CA PRO A 65 -29.35 11.92 -3.48
C PRO A 65 -28.18 12.87 -3.75
N SER A 66 -28.04 13.93 -2.93
CA SER A 66 -26.94 14.90 -3.01
C SER A 66 -25.55 14.25 -2.83
N LEU A 67 -25.48 13.09 -2.17
CA LEU A 67 -24.23 12.37 -1.94
C LEU A 67 -23.54 11.97 -3.25
N VAL A 68 -24.32 11.68 -4.31
CA VAL A 68 -23.76 11.34 -5.62
C VAL A 68 -22.97 12.51 -6.19
N ILE A 69 -23.47 13.74 -6.04
CA ILE A 69 -22.77 14.94 -6.50
C ILE A 69 -21.50 15.17 -5.68
N ALA A 70 -21.57 15.00 -4.35
CA ALA A 70 -20.39 15.12 -3.49
C ALA A 70 -19.29 14.10 -3.86
N TYR A 71 -19.67 12.85 -4.13
CA TYR A 71 -18.74 11.82 -4.61
C TYR A 71 -18.20 12.11 -6.00
N ALA A 72 -19.00 12.67 -6.91
CA ALA A 72 -18.54 13.05 -8.25
C ALA A 72 -17.49 14.17 -8.19
N VAL A 73 -17.72 15.21 -7.38
CA VAL A 73 -16.77 16.32 -7.22
C VAL A 73 -15.50 15.84 -6.51
N CYS A 74 -15.62 15.10 -5.41
CA CYS A 74 -14.48 14.51 -4.72
C CYS A 74 -13.69 13.56 -5.63
N GLY A 75 -14.39 12.71 -6.38
CA GLY A 75 -13.82 11.77 -7.34
C GLY A 75 -13.10 12.48 -8.49
N PHE A 76 -13.59 13.63 -8.93
CA PHE A 76 -12.93 14.45 -9.94
C PHE A 76 -11.57 14.97 -9.46
N PHE A 77 -11.51 15.55 -8.25
CA PHE A 77 -10.23 15.99 -7.68
C PHE A 77 -9.28 14.80 -7.42
N ALA A 78 -9.79 13.69 -6.90
CA ALA A 78 -9.01 12.46 -6.72
C ALA A 78 -8.48 11.93 -8.05
N PHE A 79 -9.28 11.97 -9.12
CA PHE A 79 -8.87 11.58 -10.47
C PHE A 79 -7.72 12.45 -10.99
N LEU A 80 -7.75 13.77 -10.76
CA LEU A 80 -6.64 14.65 -11.13
C LEU A 80 -5.35 14.29 -10.39
N ILE A 81 -5.44 13.96 -9.10
CA ILE A 81 -4.28 13.52 -8.31
C ILE A 81 -3.76 12.17 -8.84
N LEU A 82 -4.65 11.20 -9.09
CA LEU A 82 -4.27 9.89 -9.65
C LEU A 82 -3.64 10.04 -11.05
N ARG A 83 -4.13 10.97 -11.87
CA ARG A 83 -3.55 11.30 -13.19
C ARG A 83 -2.12 11.83 -13.03
N ALA A 84 -1.88 12.73 -12.08
CA ALA A 84 -0.55 13.27 -11.80
C ALA A 84 0.41 12.21 -11.25
N LEU A 85 -0.05 11.36 -10.32
CA LEU A 85 0.75 10.24 -9.81
C LEU A 85 1.06 9.20 -10.90
N GLY A 86 0.09 8.95 -11.79
CA GLY A 86 0.28 8.06 -12.93
C GLY A 86 1.36 8.56 -13.90
N GLU A 87 1.45 9.87 -14.12
CA GLU A 87 2.54 10.47 -14.92
C GLU A 87 3.90 10.48 -14.19
N LEU A 88 3.94 10.33 -12.86
CA LEU A 88 5.18 10.20 -12.09
C LEU A 88 5.73 8.77 -12.11
N VAL A 89 4.84 7.78 -12.24
CA VAL A 89 5.17 6.35 -12.29
C VAL A 89 5.51 5.88 -13.71
N LEU A 90 5.06 6.61 -14.74
CA LEU A 90 5.36 6.35 -16.15
C LEU A 90 6.73 6.93 -16.54
#